data_AF-A0A7X9TC37-F1
#
_entry.id   AF-A0A7X9TC37-F1
#
_cell.length_a   1.000
_cell.length_b   1.000
_cell.length_c   1.000
_cell.angle_alpha   90.00
_cell.angle_beta   90.00
_cell.angle_gamma   90.00
#
_symmetry.space_group_name_H-M   'P 1'
#
loop_
_entity.id
_entity.type
_entity.pdbx_description
1 polymer ?
#
loop_
_entity_poly.entity_id
_entity_poly.type
_entity_poly.pdbx_seq_one_letter_code
_entity_poly.pdbx_strand_id
1 'polypeptide(L)' 'MKYTELVDSGATPTEIQTFLVGSENVPVTMRIPRNLRDAAKEAAALKGMSLTSFVKMCLIEKLSEE' A
#
# COMPACT_ATOMS: atom_id res chain seq x y z
N MET A 1 -0.58 -15.24 10.86
CA MET A 1 -0.57 -14.04 11.72
C MET A 1 -1.38 -12.96 11.04
N LYS A 2 -2.24 -12.27 11.79
CA LYS A 2 -2.99 -11.11 11.30
C LYS A 2 -2.17 -9.84 11.49
N TYR A 3 -2.47 -8.79 10.71
CA TYR A 3 -1.83 -7.49 10.87
C TYR A 3 -2.00 -6.92 12.29
N THR A 4 -3.18 -7.06 12.91
CA THR A 4 -3.44 -6.57 14.27
C THR A 4 -2.56 -7.27 15.32
N GLU A 5 -2.36 -8.59 15.18
CA GLU A 5 -1.48 -9.35 16.07
C GLU A 5 -0.02 -8.89 15.96
N LEU A 6 0.40 -8.47 14.76
CA LEU A 6 1.74 -7.93 14.51
C LEU A 6 1.91 -6.56 15.16
N VAL A 7 0.94 -5.66 15.01
CA VAL A 7 0.95 -4.33 15.65
C VAL A 7 0.93 -4.46 17.17
N ASP A 8 0.04 -5.30 17.72
CA ASP A 8 -0.07 -5.53 19.17
C ASP A 8 1.21 -6.10 19.80
N SER A 9 2.05 -6.76 18.99
CA SER A 9 3.35 -7.30 19.44
C SER A 9 4.46 -6.24 19.55
N GLY A 10 4.20 -5.00 19.13
CA GLY A 10 5.20 -3.92 19.09
C GLY A 10 6.23 -4.11 17.98
N ALA A 11 5.81 -4.71 16.86
CA ALA A 11 6.66 -4.91 15.69
C ALA A 11 7.22 -3.57 15.18
N THR A 12 8.48 -3.60 14.75
CA THR A 12 9.13 -2.44 14.15
C THR A 12 8.52 -2.10 12.78
N PRO A 13 8.65 -0.85 12.30
CA PRO A 13 8.21 -0.47 10.96
C PRO A 13 8.75 -1.37 9.84
N THR A 14 9.99 -1.85 9.98
CA THR A 14 10.60 -2.78 9.02
C THR A 14 9.93 -4.15 9.02
N GLU A 15 9.57 -4.67 10.19
CA GLU A 15 8.84 -5.94 10.33
C GLU A 15 7.43 -5.82 9.75
N ILE A 16 6.76 -4.68 9.99
CA ILE A 16 5.46 -4.38 9.39
C ILE A 16 5.55 -4.32 7.86
N GLN A 17 6.51 -3.58 7.31
CA GLN A 17 6.72 -3.53 5.85
C GLN A 17 6.96 -4.92 5.26
N THR A 18 7.79 -5.74 5.92
CA THR A 18 8.10 -7.11 5.50
C THR A 18 6.85 -7.97 5.47
N PHE A 19 5.98 -7.85 6.48
CA PHE A 19 4.70 -8.54 6.53
C PHE A 19 3.78 -8.12 5.37
N LEU A 20 3.67 -6.81 5.08
CA LEU A 20 2.76 -6.28 4.06
C LEU A 20 3.13 -6.70 2.62
N VAL A 21 4.42 -6.95 2.34
CA VAL A 21 4.90 -7.39 1.02
C VAL A 21 5.13 -8.89 0.92
N GLY A 22 5.02 -9.64 2.03
CA GLY A 22 5.43 -11.03 2.12
C GLY A 22 4.48 -12.07 1.53
N SER A 23 3.35 -11.65 0.94
CA SER A 23 2.33 -12.55 0.38
C SER A 23 2.07 -12.30 -1.11
N GLU A 24 1.35 -13.23 -1.73
CA GLU A 24 0.95 -13.13 -3.14
C GLU A 24 0.04 -11.93 -3.44
N ASN A 25 0.09 -11.47 -4.70
CA ASN A 25 -0.79 -10.40 -5.15
C ASN A 25 -2.20 -10.92 -5.42
N VAL A 26 -3.21 -10.28 -4.82
CA VAL A 26 -4.63 -10.58 -5.06
C VAL A 26 -5.30 -9.41 -5.82
N PRO A 27 -6.15 -9.67 -6.83
CA PRO A 27 -6.86 -8.60 -7.54
C PRO A 27 -7.92 -7.95 -6.64
N VAL A 28 -7.97 -6.62 -6.66
CA VAL A 28 -8.96 -5.82 -5.92
C VAL A 28 -9.70 -4.90 -6.89
N THR A 29 -11.03 -4.93 -6.88
CA THR A 29 -11.86 -4.00 -7.66
C THR A 29 -12.40 -2.91 -6.73
N MET A 30 -12.09 -1.65 -7.02
CA MET A 30 -12.55 -0.49 -6.23
C MET A 30 -13.21 0.56 -7.12
N ARG A 31 -14.22 1.26 -6.57
CA ARG A 31 -14.82 2.44 -7.20
C ARG A 31 -14.19 3.69 -6.61
N ILE A 32 -13.62 4.54 -7.46
CA ILE A 32 -13.03 5.83 -7.06
C ILE A 32 -13.51 6.93 -8.01
N PRO A 33 -13.60 8.19 -7.56
CA PRO A 33 -13.91 9.31 -8.43
C PRO A 33 -12.93 9.39 -9.61
N ARG A 34 -13.44 9.75 -10.79
CA ARG A 34 -12.63 9.88 -12.01
C ARG A 34 -11.42 10.79 -11.80
N ASN A 35 -11.64 11.96 -11.20
CA ASN A 35 -10.57 12.94 -10.98
C ASN A 35 -9.47 12.40 -10.07
N LEU A 36 -9.82 11.61 -9.05
CA LEU A 36 -8.85 10.97 -8.17
C LEU A 36 -7.99 9.95 -8.93
N ARG A 37 -8.64 9.09 -9.72
CA ARG A 37 -7.95 8.09 -10.56
C ARG A 37 -6.94 8.75 -11.51
N ASP A 38 -7.38 9.81 -12.19
CA ASP A 38 -6.58 10.46 -13.23
C ASP A 38 -5.39 11.19 -12.62
N ALA A 39 -5.60 11.96 -11.54
CA ALA A 39 -4.53 12.60 -10.79
C ALA A 39 -3.52 11.57 -10.22
N ALA A 40 -4.00 10.45 -9.65
CA ALA A 40 -3.13 9.40 -9.14
C ALA A 40 -2.30 8.74 -10.25
N LYS A 41 -2.88 8.57 -11.45
CA LYS A 41 -2.16 8.02 -12.61
C LYS A 41 -1.05 8.96 -13.07
N GLU A 42 -1.30 10.26 -13.12
CA GLU A 42 -0.29 11.26 -13.45
C GLU A 42 0.82 11.31 -12.39
N ALA A 43 0.46 11.34 -11.11
CA ALA A 43 1.43 11.32 -10.01
C ALA A 43 2.31 10.05 -10.02
N ALA A 44 1.72 8.88 -10.31
CA ALA A 44 2.47 7.63 -10.46
C ALA A 44 3.46 7.70 -11.64
N ALA A 45 3.03 8.24 -12.79
CA ALA A 45 3.89 8.41 -13.96
C ALA A 45 5.06 9.35 -13.70
N LEU A 46 4.85 10.46 -12.97
CA LEU A 46 5.93 11.37 -12.54
C LEU A 46 6.98 10.68 -11.67
N LYS A 47 6.58 9.65 -10.92
CA LYS A 47 7.46 8.82 -10.09
C LYS A 47 8.02 7.59 -10.84
N GLY A 48 7.76 7.46 -12.15
CA GLY A 48 8.25 6.35 -12.95
C GLY A 48 7.62 4.99 -12.60
N MET A 49 6.41 4.97 -12.02
CA MET A 49 5.76 3.74 -11.58
C MET A 49 4.31 3.61 -12.07
N SER A 50 3.78 2.39 -12.00
CA SER A 50 2.36 2.14 -12.34
C SER A 50 1.43 2.70 -11.26
N LEU A 51 0.17 2.99 -11.61
CA LEU A 51 -0.86 3.37 -10.64
C LEU A 51 -1.00 2.32 -9.54
N THR A 52 -0.95 1.03 -9.87
CA THR A 52 -1.03 -0.07 -8.90
C THR A 52 0.14 -0.03 -7.92
N SER A 53 1.37 0.20 -8.40
CA SER A 53 2.55 0.32 -7.56
C SER A 53 2.44 1.54 -6.63
N PHE A 54 1.94 2.66 -7.16
CA PHE A 54 1.73 3.88 -6.39
C PHE A 54 0.71 3.69 -5.26
N VAL A 55 -0.43 3.06 -5.55
CA VAL A 55 -1.45 2.76 -4.53
C VAL A 55 -0.90 1.80 -3.48
N LYS A 56 -0.15 0.74 -3.87
CA LYS A 56 0.49 -0.18 -2.92
C LYS A 56 1.48 0.55 -2.01
N MET A 57 2.32 1.41 -2.57
CA MET A 57 3.29 2.21 -1.83
C MET A 57 2.57 3.09 -0.79
N CYS A 58 1.53 3.84 -1.18
CA CYS A 58 0.77 4.66 -0.25
C CYS A 58 0.12 3.86 0.89
N LEU A 59 -0.37 2.65 0.61
CA LEU A 59 -0.94 1.77 1.64
C LEU A 59 0.14 1.25 2.59
N ILE A 60 1.31 0.83 2.07
CA ILE A 60 2.42 0.33 2.88
C ILE A 60 2.96 1.44 3.77
N GLU A 61 3.22 2.63 3.21
CA GLU A 61 3.64 3.81 3.97
C GLU A 61 2.66 4.07 5.11
N LYS A 62 1.35 4.12 4.81
CA LYS A 62 0.36 4.44 5.83
C LYS A 62 0.23 3.37 6.93
N LEU A 63 0.36 2.09 6.59
CA LEU A 63 0.24 0.97 7.53
C LEU A 63 1.54 0.70 8.31
N SER A 64 2.67 1.29 7.92
CA SER A 64 3.97 1.11 8.58
C SER A 64 4.37 2.31 9.45
N GLU A 65 3.54 3.35 9.50
CA GLU A 65 3.71 4.57 10.32
C GLU A 65 3.08 4.45 11.72
N GLU A 66 2.44 3.32 12.06
CA GLU A 66 2.00 3.00 13.43
C GLU A 66 3.17 2.45 14.26
#